data_AF-A0A0N0RYJ4-F1
#
_entry.id   AF-A0A0N0RYJ4-F1
#
_cell.length_a   1.000
_cell.length_b   1.000
_cell.length_c   1.000
_cell.angle_alpha   90.00
_cell.angle_beta   90.00
_cell.angle_gamma   90.00
#
_symmetry.space_group_name_H-M   'P 1'
#
loop_
_entity.id
_entity.type
_entity.pdbx_description
1 polymer ?
#
loop_
_entity_poly.entity_id
_entity_poly.type
_entity_poly.pdbx_seq_one_letter_code
_entity_poly.pdbx_strand_id
1 'polypeptide(L)'
;MSNIEPNTDTSGVTARGHSQTSQESQESYDDELTLPTEEENSTLRKVAENLPLVGFSLCLVEFAERASYYGAETVFSNFTQFPLPEGGNGAGAPPRGTQMTAGALGWGLQASTGLVLLFKFLAYIVPIFGGYWADTYAGRYKAIVIGVLICGVAHIIQVVGAIPSVLEKGKSNAAPPFVIGLLLLAFGDGLFKPNISPIVLDQHKSQKPYVKTLKSGEKVIVDPETTINRTMLLFYMFVNVGAFYMLATTYAEKYIGYWLSFLLPGAIYFLLPILLLAVYKKTKKKPPSGNKNLAEAARIVWTALVQSKFQF
;
A
#
# COMPACT_ATOMS: atom_id res chain seq x y z
N MET A 1 48.28 25.73 69.04
CA MET A 1 48.72 26.43 67.82
C MET A 1 48.40 25.53 66.64
N SER A 2 47.48 25.96 65.77
CA SER A 2 47.23 25.59 64.35
C SER A 2 47.32 24.08 63.97
N ASN A 3 46.26 23.31 63.75
CA ASN A 3 45.20 23.38 62.71
C ASN A 3 45.68 23.76 61.31
N ILE A 4 45.72 22.79 60.38
CA ILE A 4 45.29 22.88 58.98
C ILE A 4 44.81 21.48 58.52
N GLU A 5 43.49 21.32 58.39
CA GLU A 5 42.83 20.33 57.51
C GLU A 5 42.34 21.06 56.25
N PRO A 6 42.21 20.38 55.09
CA PRO A 6 41.90 21.02 53.82
C PRO A 6 40.40 21.19 53.61
N ASN A 7 39.97 22.43 53.39
CA ASN A 7 38.62 22.76 52.94
C ASN A 7 38.71 23.33 51.51
N THR A 8 38.27 22.56 50.52
CA THR A 8 38.11 23.02 49.14
C THR A 8 36.66 23.38 48.90
N ASP A 9 36.39 24.68 48.77
CA ASP A 9 35.17 25.19 48.15
C ASP A 9 35.49 26.51 47.45
N THR A 10 35.20 26.61 46.16
CA THR A 10 34.71 27.83 45.47
C THR A 10 34.47 27.56 43.98
N SER A 11 33.21 27.29 43.68
CA SER A 11 32.38 27.99 42.68
C SER A 11 32.95 28.34 41.29
N GLY A 12 32.38 27.69 40.28
CA GLY A 12 31.65 28.41 39.23
C GLY A 12 32.22 28.38 37.82
N VAL A 13 31.79 27.44 36.98
CA VAL A 13 31.28 27.70 35.61
C VAL A 13 30.30 26.57 35.24
N THR A 14 29.08 26.97 34.89
CA THR A 14 27.94 26.15 34.51
C THR A 14 28.10 25.50 33.12
N ALA A 15 28.08 24.17 33.05
CA ALA A 15 27.77 23.41 31.83
C ALA A 15 26.42 22.71 32.00
N ARG A 16 25.33 23.34 31.51
CA ARG A 16 24.02 22.70 31.38
C ARG A 16 24.04 21.76 30.17
N GLY A 17 24.34 20.48 30.39
CA GLY A 17 23.93 19.42 29.48
C GLY A 17 22.46 19.06 29.77
N HIS A 18 21.52 19.50 28.93
CA HIS A 18 20.18 18.90 28.89
C HIS A 18 20.27 17.60 28.07
N SER A 19 20.50 16.48 28.76
CA SER A 19 20.00 15.19 28.30
C SER A 19 18.60 15.04 28.87
N GLN A 20 17.58 15.36 28.07
CA GLN A 20 16.21 15.02 28.38
C GLN A 20 15.79 13.84 27.51
N THR A 21 15.94 12.68 28.13
CA THR A 21 15.01 11.55 28.13
C THR A 21 13.76 11.74 27.28
N SER A 22 13.71 11.05 26.14
CA SER A 22 12.46 10.75 25.43
C SER A 22 12.40 9.24 25.20
N GLN A 23 12.20 8.52 26.30
CA GLN A 23 11.82 7.11 26.35
C GLN A 23 10.65 6.97 27.33
N GLU A 24 9.53 7.64 27.07
CA GLU A 24 8.30 7.42 27.84
C GLU A 24 7.11 7.48 26.89
N SER A 25 6.76 6.32 26.33
CA SER A 25 5.41 5.95 25.84
C SER A 25 5.39 4.56 25.16
N GLN A 26 6.27 3.63 25.57
CA GLN A 26 6.20 2.20 25.20
C GLN A 26 5.89 1.28 26.39
N GLU A 27 5.76 1.81 27.60
CA GLU A 27 5.48 1.03 28.80
C GLU A 27 3.97 0.96 29.05
N SER A 28 3.39 -0.25 28.91
CA SER A 28 2.22 -0.74 29.66
C SER A 28 1.66 -2.07 29.11
N TYR A 29 2.11 -2.59 27.96
CA TYR A 29 1.60 -3.86 27.41
C TYR A 29 2.65 -4.98 27.23
N ASP A 30 3.95 -4.67 27.34
CA ASP A 30 5.03 -5.66 27.23
C ASP A 30 5.28 -6.44 28.55
N ASP A 31 4.74 -5.98 29.69
CA ASP A 31 5.05 -6.53 31.03
C ASP A 31 4.46 -7.92 31.32
N GLU A 32 3.54 -8.42 30.50
CA GLU A 32 2.90 -9.74 30.71
C GLU A 32 3.55 -10.88 29.91
N LEU A 33 4.53 -10.58 29.03
CA LEU A 33 5.16 -11.56 28.15
C LEU A 33 6.59 -11.88 28.59
N THR A 34 6.83 -13.14 28.98
CA THR A 34 8.16 -13.60 29.40
C THR A 34 9.08 -13.79 28.20
N LEU A 35 10.20 -13.08 28.18
CA LEU A 35 11.27 -13.25 27.19
C LEU A 35 11.89 -14.66 27.33
N PRO A 36 12.24 -15.34 26.23
CA PRO A 36 12.85 -16.66 26.29
C PRO A 36 14.25 -16.59 26.89
N THR A 37 14.57 -17.56 27.75
CA THR A 37 15.94 -17.82 28.19
C THR A 37 16.80 -18.38 27.05
N GLU A 38 18.12 -18.36 27.20
CA GLU A 38 19.06 -18.89 26.19
C GLU A 38 18.88 -20.41 25.96
N GLU A 39 18.61 -21.15 27.04
CA GLU A 39 18.25 -22.56 26.98
C GLU A 39 16.93 -22.79 26.25
N GLU A 40 15.90 -21.97 26.52
CA GLU A 40 14.61 -22.07 25.83
C GLU A 40 14.73 -21.71 24.34
N ASN A 41 15.54 -20.73 23.97
CA ASN A 41 15.77 -20.34 22.57
C ASN A 41 16.40 -21.45 21.73
N SER A 42 17.20 -22.34 22.34
CA SER A 42 17.84 -23.46 21.65
C SER A 42 16.99 -24.74 21.66
N THR A 43 16.09 -24.91 22.62
CA THR A 43 15.33 -26.14 22.83
C THR A 43 13.87 -26.07 22.40
N LEU A 44 13.22 -24.91 22.53
CA LEU A 44 11.80 -24.77 22.26
C LEU A 44 11.52 -24.53 20.77
N ARG A 45 10.44 -25.14 20.29
CA ARG A 45 9.95 -24.93 18.94
C ARG A 45 9.47 -23.49 18.75
N LYS A 46 9.90 -22.86 17.65
CA LYS A 46 9.40 -21.56 17.20
C LYS A 46 8.07 -21.70 16.47
N VAL A 47 7.10 -20.88 16.82
CA VAL A 47 5.76 -20.86 16.20
C VAL A 47 5.31 -19.44 15.87
N ALA A 48 4.48 -19.30 14.85
CA ALA A 48 3.87 -18.02 14.48
C ALA A 48 2.61 -17.72 15.31
N GLU A 49 2.43 -16.46 15.72
CA GLU A 49 1.19 -15.99 16.33
C GLU A 49 0.08 -15.79 15.27
N ASN A 50 -1.16 -16.10 15.64
CA ASN A 50 -2.33 -15.87 14.78
C ASN A 50 -2.50 -14.38 14.46
N LEU A 51 -2.79 -14.09 13.19
CA LEU A 51 -3.09 -12.74 12.74
C LEU A 51 -4.40 -12.28 13.43
N PRO A 52 -4.39 -11.16 14.17
CA PRO A 52 -5.62 -10.63 14.76
C PRO A 52 -6.66 -10.31 13.68
N LEU A 53 -7.94 -10.36 14.04
CA LEU A 53 -9.03 -10.14 13.09
C LEU A 53 -8.93 -8.79 12.36
N VAL A 54 -8.41 -7.76 13.03
CA VAL A 54 -8.13 -6.45 12.42
C VAL A 54 -7.09 -6.56 11.30
N GLY A 55 -6.00 -7.30 11.53
CA GLY A 55 -4.98 -7.56 10.51
C GLY A 55 -5.54 -8.35 9.33
N PHE A 56 -6.39 -9.36 9.60
CA PHE A 56 -7.07 -10.11 8.56
C PHE A 56 -8.02 -9.23 7.73
N SER A 57 -8.78 -8.35 8.37
CA SER A 57 -9.64 -7.38 7.67
C SER A 57 -8.82 -6.43 6.79
N LEU A 58 -7.62 -6.03 7.21
CA LEU A 58 -6.72 -5.21 6.38
C LEU A 58 -6.16 -6.00 5.19
N CYS A 59 -5.96 -7.32 5.30
CA CYS A 59 -5.67 -8.16 4.14
C CYS A 59 -6.85 -8.22 3.14
N LEU A 60 -8.11 -8.12 3.62
CA LEU A 60 -9.27 -8.00 2.73
C LEU A 60 -9.33 -6.64 2.01
N VAL A 61 -8.87 -5.58 2.68
CA VAL A 61 -8.69 -4.26 2.04
C VAL A 61 -7.67 -4.37 0.91
N GLU A 62 -6.53 -5.03 1.15
CA GLU A 62 -5.52 -5.30 0.11
C GLU A 62 -6.10 -6.13 -1.05
N PHE A 63 -6.82 -7.21 -0.75
CA PHE A 63 -7.47 -8.04 -1.76
C PHE A 63 -8.34 -7.20 -2.70
N ALA A 64 -9.23 -6.39 -2.13
CA ALA A 64 -10.20 -5.62 -2.90
C ALA A 64 -9.51 -4.50 -3.69
N GLU A 65 -8.44 -3.91 -3.14
CA GLU A 65 -7.62 -2.94 -3.86
C GLU A 65 -6.90 -3.59 -5.04
N ARG A 66 -6.24 -4.74 -4.85
CA ARG A 66 -5.56 -5.49 -5.92
C ARG A 66 -6.52 -6.00 -6.99
N ALA A 67 -7.69 -6.49 -6.59
CA ALA A 67 -8.73 -6.90 -7.51
C ALA A 67 -9.17 -5.74 -8.41
N SER A 68 -9.32 -4.55 -7.82
CA SER A 68 -9.62 -3.36 -8.60
C SER A 68 -8.47 -2.95 -9.53
N TYR A 69 -7.23 -2.91 -9.02
CA TYR A 69 -6.04 -2.52 -9.78
C TYR A 69 -5.86 -3.39 -11.03
N TYR A 70 -5.82 -4.72 -10.86
CA TYR A 70 -5.63 -5.64 -11.97
C TYR A 70 -6.85 -5.71 -12.88
N GLY A 71 -8.05 -5.61 -12.32
CA GLY A 71 -9.30 -5.56 -13.08
C GLY A 71 -9.38 -4.35 -14.02
N ALA A 72 -8.92 -3.17 -13.57
CA ALA A 72 -8.91 -1.97 -14.39
C ALA A 72 -7.72 -1.96 -15.37
N GLU A 73 -6.51 -2.28 -14.92
CA GLU A 73 -5.29 -2.18 -15.75
C GLU A 73 -5.34 -3.11 -16.97
N THR A 74 -5.89 -4.32 -16.81
CA THR A 74 -5.91 -5.31 -17.90
C THR A 74 -6.62 -4.81 -19.16
N VAL A 75 -7.68 -4.00 -19.01
CA VAL A 75 -8.52 -3.52 -20.12
C VAL A 75 -8.00 -2.21 -20.74
N PHE A 76 -7.01 -1.56 -20.12
CA PHE A 76 -6.45 -0.30 -20.62
C PHE A 76 -5.85 -0.43 -22.02
N SER A 77 -5.25 -1.58 -22.32
CA SER A 77 -4.60 -1.85 -23.60
C SER A 77 -5.61 -1.82 -24.75
N ASN A 78 -6.66 -2.65 -24.66
CA ASN A 78 -7.71 -2.76 -25.67
C ASN A 78 -8.54 -1.47 -25.76
N PHE A 79 -8.87 -0.86 -24.62
CA PHE A 79 -9.61 0.42 -24.58
C PHE A 79 -8.91 1.51 -25.39
N THR A 80 -7.58 1.58 -25.27
CA THR A 80 -6.76 2.59 -25.95
C THR A 80 -6.48 2.22 -27.41
N GLN A 81 -6.16 0.96 -27.67
CA GLN A 81 -5.61 0.52 -28.95
C GLN A 81 -6.65 0.50 -30.06
N PHE A 82 -7.79 -0.16 -29.82
CA PHE A 82 -8.77 -0.46 -30.86
C PHE A 82 -9.87 0.60 -30.88
N PRO A 83 -10.42 0.93 -32.08
CA PRO A 83 -11.59 1.78 -32.18
C PRO A 83 -12.84 1.05 -31.66
N LEU A 84 -13.94 1.78 -31.50
CA LEU A 84 -15.26 1.16 -31.29
C LEU A 84 -15.54 0.12 -32.41
N PRO A 85 -15.90 -1.12 -32.07
CA PRO A 85 -16.17 -2.15 -33.06
C PRO A 85 -17.35 -1.79 -33.97
N GLU A 86 -17.17 -1.94 -35.29
CA GLU A 86 -18.26 -1.78 -36.25
C GLU A 86 -19.36 -2.83 -36.01
N GLY A 87 -20.63 -2.39 -36.02
CA GLY A 87 -21.77 -3.25 -35.69
C GLY A 87 -21.82 -3.69 -34.22
N GLY A 88 -20.97 -3.14 -33.36
CA GLY A 88 -20.98 -3.36 -31.92
C GLY A 88 -22.16 -2.67 -31.22
N ASN A 89 -22.19 -2.78 -29.89
CA ASN A 89 -23.28 -2.26 -29.07
C ASN A 89 -23.12 -0.80 -28.61
N GLY A 90 -22.17 -0.04 -29.18
CA GLY A 90 -21.85 1.33 -28.77
C GLY A 90 -21.08 1.46 -27.44
N ALA A 91 -20.94 0.38 -26.67
CA ALA A 91 -20.23 0.33 -25.40
C ALA A 91 -18.78 -0.19 -25.50
N GLY A 92 -18.31 -0.41 -26.72
CA GLY A 92 -17.00 -1.00 -27.04
C GLY A 92 -16.97 -2.53 -27.11
N ALA A 93 -18.11 -3.20 -26.89
CA ALA A 93 -18.22 -4.64 -27.12
C ALA A 93 -18.55 -4.94 -28.60
N PRO A 94 -17.85 -5.90 -29.22
CA PRO A 94 -18.12 -6.32 -30.59
C PRO A 94 -19.44 -7.09 -30.70
N PRO A 95 -19.99 -7.27 -31.93
CA PRO A 95 -21.17 -8.11 -32.12
C PRO A 95 -20.95 -9.53 -31.58
N ARG A 96 -21.97 -10.09 -30.93
CA ARG A 96 -21.88 -11.42 -30.32
C ARG A 96 -21.60 -12.50 -31.37
N GLY A 97 -20.79 -13.49 -30.99
CA GLY A 97 -20.37 -14.57 -31.88
C GLY A 97 -19.21 -14.24 -32.82
N THR A 98 -18.70 -13.00 -32.80
CA THR A 98 -17.55 -12.59 -33.61
C THR A 98 -16.21 -12.74 -32.87
N GLN A 99 -15.13 -12.91 -33.62
CA GLN A 99 -13.75 -12.90 -33.11
C GLN A 99 -13.13 -11.49 -33.07
N MET A 100 -13.93 -10.44 -33.28
CA MET A 100 -13.44 -9.05 -33.22
C MET A 100 -13.01 -8.68 -31.80
N THR A 101 -12.05 -7.79 -31.66
CA THR A 101 -11.57 -7.31 -30.35
C THR A 101 -12.45 -6.18 -29.83
N ALA A 102 -12.61 -6.08 -28.50
CA ALA A 102 -13.22 -4.91 -27.88
C ALA A 102 -12.33 -3.67 -28.07
N GLY A 103 -12.92 -2.48 -28.13
CA GLY A 103 -12.19 -1.24 -28.38
C GLY A 103 -12.99 0.02 -28.10
N ALA A 104 -12.31 1.15 -27.96
CA ALA A 104 -12.92 2.45 -27.70
C ALA A 104 -12.20 3.60 -28.43
N LEU A 105 -10.94 3.90 -28.09
CA LEU A 105 -10.27 5.13 -28.50
C LEU A 105 -9.63 5.09 -29.89
N GLY A 106 -9.19 3.91 -30.33
CA GLY A 106 -8.56 3.74 -31.64
C GLY A 106 -7.25 4.51 -31.82
N TRP A 107 -6.46 4.68 -30.76
CA TRP A 107 -5.17 5.39 -30.82
C TRP A 107 -3.99 4.51 -31.27
N GLY A 108 -4.24 3.22 -31.52
CA GLY A 108 -3.25 2.29 -32.01
C GLY A 108 -2.27 1.81 -30.93
N LEU A 109 -1.37 0.93 -31.36
CA LEU A 109 -0.48 0.19 -30.45
C LEU A 109 0.50 1.09 -29.69
N GLN A 110 1.09 2.08 -30.37
CA GLN A 110 2.11 2.94 -29.75
C GLN A 110 1.54 3.72 -28.56
N ALA A 111 0.36 4.33 -28.71
CA ALA A 111 -0.31 5.06 -27.65
C ALA A 111 -0.75 4.13 -26.51
N SER A 112 -1.32 2.96 -26.85
CA SER A 112 -1.73 1.94 -25.88
C SER A 112 -0.56 1.48 -25.01
N THR A 113 0.52 1.03 -25.63
CA THR A 113 1.74 0.62 -24.92
C THR A 113 2.32 1.77 -24.11
N GLY A 114 2.38 2.98 -24.67
CA GLY A 114 2.90 4.16 -23.96
C GLY A 114 2.13 4.48 -22.68
N LEU A 115 0.80 4.44 -22.72
CA LEU A 115 -0.04 4.73 -21.55
C LEU A 115 0.00 3.61 -20.50
N VAL A 116 0.00 2.34 -20.93
CA VAL A 116 0.14 1.21 -19.99
C VAL A 116 1.51 1.23 -19.32
N LEU A 117 2.58 1.50 -20.06
CA LEU A 117 3.92 1.62 -19.48
C LEU A 117 4.04 2.84 -18.56
N LEU A 118 3.42 3.98 -18.92
CA LEU A 118 3.36 5.15 -18.05
C LEU A 118 2.65 4.83 -16.74
N PHE A 119 1.50 4.15 -16.79
CA PHE A 119 0.78 3.71 -15.61
C PHE A 119 1.65 2.83 -14.72
N LYS A 120 2.31 1.82 -15.30
CA LYS A 120 3.24 0.93 -14.56
C LYS A 120 4.42 1.69 -13.96
N PHE A 121 5.03 2.60 -14.71
CA PHE A 121 6.12 3.44 -14.24
C PHE A 121 5.69 4.25 -13.01
N LEU A 122 4.54 4.92 -13.07
CA LEU A 122 4.00 5.69 -11.94
C LEU A 122 3.66 4.77 -10.76
N ALA A 123 3.09 3.59 -11.01
CA ALA A 123 2.78 2.60 -9.98
C ALA A 123 4.01 2.02 -9.25
N TYR A 124 5.22 2.24 -9.78
CA TYR A 124 6.48 1.91 -9.09
C TYR A 124 7.17 3.13 -8.47
N ILE A 125 7.08 4.30 -9.10
CA ILE A 125 7.75 5.51 -8.63
C ILE A 125 6.97 6.23 -7.52
N VAL A 126 5.66 6.41 -7.68
CA VAL A 126 4.83 7.13 -6.70
C VAL A 126 4.85 6.46 -5.31
N PRO A 127 4.82 5.12 -5.16
CA PRO A 127 4.96 4.47 -3.85
C PRO A 127 6.18 4.91 -3.03
N ILE A 128 7.30 5.22 -3.67
CA ILE A 128 8.51 5.68 -2.97
C ILE A 128 8.20 6.98 -2.22
N PHE A 129 7.54 7.92 -2.89
CA PHE A 129 7.13 9.19 -2.31
C PHE A 129 5.98 9.03 -1.32
N GLY A 130 5.00 8.16 -1.62
CA GLY A 130 3.86 7.91 -0.75
C GLY A 130 4.24 7.27 0.59
N GLY A 131 5.18 6.33 0.58
CA GLY A 131 5.75 5.74 1.79
C GLY A 131 6.55 6.76 2.60
N TYR A 132 7.45 7.50 1.95
CA TYR A 132 8.22 8.57 2.60
C TYR A 132 7.32 9.61 3.25
N TRP A 133 6.31 10.09 2.52
CA TRP A 133 5.37 11.08 3.04
C TRP A 133 4.57 10.56 4.24
N ALA A 134 4.16 9.30 4.21
CA ALA A 134 3.46 8.65 5.30
C ALA A 134 4.33 8.47 6.54
N ASP A 135 5.56 8.00 6.39
CA ASP A 135 6.47 7.75 7.51
C ASP A 135 6.99 9.05 8.14
N THR A 136 7.20 10.11 7.35
CA THR A 136 7.76 11.38 7.85
C THR A 136 6.70 12.36 8.34
N TYR A 137 5.52 12.45 7.69
CA TYR A 137 4.58 13.56 7.93
C TYR A 137 3.16 13.12 8.26
N ALA A 138 2.54 12.30 7.41
CA ALA A 138 1.08 12.11 7.45
C ALA A 138 0.62 10.97 8.35
N GLY A 139 1.43 9.91 8.47
CA GLY A 139 1.07 8.64 9.07
C GLY A 139 0.44 7.69 8.05
N ARG A 140 0.82 6.41 8.15
CA ARG A 140 0.44 5.35 7.20
C ARG A 140 -1.07 5.24 6.99
N TYR A 141 -1.84 5.28 8.08
CA TYR A 141 -3.30 5.12 7.98
C TYR A 141 -3.95 6.28 7.22
N LYS A 142 -3.48 7.51 7.47
CA LYS A 142 -3.99 8.70 6.79
C LYS A 142 -3.62 8.69 5.31
N ALA A 143 -2.39 8.27 4.98
CA ALA A 143 -1.96 8.12 3.60
C ALA A 143 -2.81 7.10 2.82
N ILE A 144 -3.11 5.95 3.44
CA ILE A 144 -4.04 4.94 2.90
C ILE A 144 -5.40 5.54 2.60
N VAL A 145 -6.01 6.24 3.56
CA VAL A 145 -7.35 6.84 3.37
C VAL A 145 -7.34 7.86 2.22
N ILE A 146 -6.30 8.69 2.13
CA ILE A 146 -6.19 9.69 1.05
C ILE A 146 -6.01 9.00 -0.30
N GLY A 147 -5.14 7.99 -0.38
CA GLY A 147 -4.98 7.16 -1.59
C GLY A 147 -6.30 6.53 -2.01
N VAL A 148 -7.07 5.99 -1.06
CA VAL A 148 -8.37 5.37 -1.30
C VAL A 148 -9.39 6.35 -1.86
N LEU A 149 -9.44 7.58 -1.35
CA LEU A 149 -10.34 8.60 -1.87
C LEU A 149 -9.95 9.00 -3.31
N ILE A 150 -8.67 9.16 -3.59
CA ILE A 150 -8.17 9.53 -4.92
C ILE A 150 -8.49 8.43 -5.95
N CYS A 151 -8.19 7.17 -5.64
CA CYS A 151 -8.54 6.04 -6.51
C CYS A 151 -10.06 5.85 -6.66
N GLY A 152 -10.83 6.09 -5.60
CA GLY A 152 -12.29 6.08 -5.67
C GLY A 152 -12.81 7.07 -6.71
N VAL A 153 -12.28 8.31 -6.72
CA VAL A 153 -12.60 9.30 -7.74
C VAL A 153 -12.13 8.84 -9.13
N ALA A 154 -10.95 8.25 -9.24
CA ALA A 154 -10.44 7.71 -10.50
C ALA A 154 -11.41 6.69 -11.12
N HIS A 155 -11.93 5.74 -10.32
CA HIS A 155 -12.89 4.76 -10.79
C HIS A 155 -14.21 5.40 -11.25
N ILE A 156 -14.73 6.39 -10.54
CA ILE A 156 -15.94 7.12 -10.96
C ILE A 156 -15.71 7.74 -12.35
N ILE A 157 -14.58 8.45 -12.52
CA ILE A 157 -14.24 9.12 -13.78
C ILE A 157 -14.11 8.10 -14.92
N GLN A 158 -13.45 6.96 -14.68
CA GLN A 158 -13.29 5.91 -15.70
C GLN A 158 -14.62 5.29 -16.11
N VAL A 159 -15.50 4.98 -15.14
CA VAL A 159 -16.85 4.44 -15.42
C VAL A 159 -17.64 5.44 -16.25
N VAL A 160 -17.68 6.71 -15.85
CA VAL A 160 -18.38 7.77 -16.59
C VAL A 160 -17.77 7.96 -17.98
N GLY A 161 -16.45 7.90 -18.12
CA GLY A 161 -15.76 8.02 -19.40
C GLY A 161 -16.06 6.88 -20.39
N ALA A 162 -16.49 5.73 -19.87
CA ALA A 162 -16.74 4.53 -20.66
C ALA A 162 -18.23 4.20 -20.85
N ILE A 163 -19.16 5.04 -20.40
CA ILE A 163 -20.59 4.85 -20.70
C ILE A 163 -20.83 5.03 -22.21
N PRO A 164 -21.82 4.31 -22.79
CA PRO A 164 -22.08 4.36 -24.24
C PRO A 164 -22.28 5.78 -24.76
N SER A 165 -23.03 6.63 -24.03
CA SER A 165 -23.32 8.01 -24.44
C SER A 165 -22.10 8.93 -24.48
N VAL A 166 -20.98 8.57 -23.83
CA VAL A 166 -19.70 9.29 -23.91
C VAL A 166 -18.84 8.70 -25.04
N LEU A 167 -18.79 7.37 -25.14
CA LEU A 167 -18.04 6.67 -26.18
C LEU A 167 -18.55 7.01 -27.59
N GLU A 168 -19.87 7.02 -27.80
CA GLU A 168 -20.52 7.31 -29.08
C GLU A 168 -20.32 8.76 -29.55
N LYS A 169 -20.09 9.69 -28.62
CA LYS A 169 -19.70 11.08 -28.95
C LYS A 169 -18.25 11.19 -29.43
N GLY A 170 -17.53 10.08 -29.48
CA GLY A 170 -16.20 9.96 -30.04
C GLY A 170 -15.07 10.16 -29.03
N LYS A 171 -13.86 9.86 -29.50
CA LYS A 171 -12.63 9.83 -28.70
C LYS A 171 -12.33 11.12 -27.94
N SER A 172 -12.72 12.29 -28.44
CA SER A 172 -12.51 13.57 -27.76
C SER A 172 -13.24 13.67 -26.41
N ASN A 173 -14.33 12.91 -26.23
CA ASN A 173 -15.09 12.86 -24.99
C ASN A 173 -14.62 11.74 -24.06
N ALA A 174 -14.28 10.57 -24.61
CA ALA A 174 -13.88 9.40 -23.83
C ALA A 174 -12.41 9.40 -23.37
N ALA A 175 -11.52 10.04 -24.13
CA ALA A 175 -10.09 10.05 -23.83
C ALA A 175 -9.72 10.83 -22.56
N PRO A 176 -10.21 12.08 -22.33
CA PRO A 176 -9.87 12.83 -21.12
C PRO A 176 -10.21 12.09 -19.81
N PRO A 177 -11.43 11.56 -19.59
CA PRO A 177 -11.73 10.84 -18.36
C PRO A 177 -10.88 9.58 -18.21
N PHE A 178 -10.57 8.87 -19.29
CA PHE A 178 -9.67 7.72 -19.24
C PHE A 178 -8.27 8.09 -18.76
N VAL A 179 -7.63 9.11 -19.36
CA VAL A 179 -6.27 9.53 -19.00
C VAL A 179 -6.21 10.12 -17.60
N ILE A 180 -7.18 10.97 -17.23
CA ILE A 180 -7.27 11.53 -15.88
C ILE A 180 -7.46 10.41 -14.85
N GLY A 181 -8.38 9.47 -15.12
CA GLY A 181 -8.61 8.32 -14.28
C GLY A 181 -7.37 7.44 -14.12
N LEU A 182 -6.66 7.13 -15.20
CA LEU A 182 -5.41 6.36 -15.19
C LEU A 182 -4.34 7.03 -14.30
N LEU A 183 -4.15 8.34 -14.45
CA LEU A 183 -3.17 9.08 -13.65
C LEU A 183 -3.57 9.11 -12.18
N LEU A 184 -4.82 9.47 -11.87
CA LEU A 184 -5.31 9.50 -10.49
C LEU A 184 -5.22 8.13 -9.82
N LEU A 185 -5.55 7.06 -10.54
CA LEU A 185 -5.44 5.70 -10.03
C LEU A 185 -3.98 5.35 -9.67
N ALA A 186 -3.01 5.72 -10.52
CA ALA A 186 -1.60 5.51 -10.23
C ALA A 186 -1.12 6.33 -9.01
N PHE A 187 -1.57 7.57 -8.88
CA PHE A 187 -1.21 8.43 -7.75
C PHE A 187 -1.83 7.93 -6.43
N GLY A 188 -3.10 7.57 -6.44
CA GLY A 188 -3.79 7.05 -5.27
C GLY A 188 -3.23 5.70 -4.81
N ASP A 189 -2.94 4.79 -5.76
CA ASP A 189 -2.27 3.50 -5.47
C ASP A 189 -0.90 3.73 -4.82
N GLY A 190 -0.14 4.71 -5.32
CA GLY A 190 1.14 5.09 -4.74
C GLY A 190 1.08 5.57 -3.29
N LEU A 191 -0.05 6.12 -2.83
CA LEU A 191 -0.23 6.46 -1.42
C LEU A 191 -0.73 5.27 -0.58
N PHE A 192 -1.42 4.32 -1.19
CA PHE A 192 -1.98 3.16 -0.52
C PHE A 192 -0.95 2.04 -0.32
N LYS A 193 -0.35 1.58 -1.42
CA LYS A 193 0.47 0.36 -1.53
C LYS A 193 1.65 0.27 -0.56
N PRO A 194 2.49 1.31 -0.37
CA PRO A 194 3.65 1.18 0.53
C PRO A 194 3.26 1.14 2.01
N ASN A 195 2.00 1.48 2.33
CA ASN A 195 1.56 1.77 3.70
C ASN A 195 0.68 0.68 4.32
N ILE A 196 0.01 -0.14 3.50
CA ILE A 196 -0.94 -1.15 3.99
C ILE A 196 -0.23 -2.35 4.65
N SER A 197 0.84 -2.89 4.04
CA SER A 197 1.54 -4.06 4.58
C SER A 197 2.23 -3.78 5.92
N PRO A 198 2.87 -2.61 6.16
CA PRO A 198 3.38 -2.28 7.48
C PRO A 198 2.26 -2.12 8.51
N ILE A 199 1.10 -1.55 8.14
CA ILE A 199 -0.04 -1.47 9.06
C ILE A 199 -0.56 -2.86 9.43
N VAL A 200 -0.63 -3.80 8.49
CA VAL A 200 -1.02 -5.19 8.78
C VAL A 200 -0.08 -5.79 9.83
N LEU A 201 1.24 -5.61 9.67
CA LEU A 201 2.23 -6.08 10.65
C LEU A 201 2.12 -5.39 12.00
N ASP A 202 1.84 -4.09 12.01
CA ASP A 202 1.65 -3.31 13.23
C ASP A 202 0.48 -3.80 14.10
N GLN A 203 -0.41 -4.66 13.55
CA GLN A 203 -1.51 -5.23 14.32
C GLN A 203 -1.09 -6.37 15.25
N HIS A 204 0.08 -6.97 15.07
CA HIS A 204 0.57 -8.02 15.96
C HIS A 204 0.74 -7.52 17.40
N LYS A 205 0.69 -8.46 18.37
CA LYS A 205 0.70 -8.11 19.80
C LYS A 205 2.10 -7.75 20.28
N SER A 206 3.08 -8.61 19.98
CA SER A 206 4.47 -8.42 20.33
C SER A 206 5.33 -8.28 19.09
N GLN A 207 6.40 -7.50 19.20
CA GLN A 207 7.49 -7.43 18.21
C GLN A 207 8.76 -8.14 18.71
N LYS A 208 8.72 -8.72 19.92
CA LYS A 208 9.80 -9.48 20.55
C LYS A 208 9.39 -10.95 20.73
N PRO A 209 10.35 -11.89 20.68
CA PRO A 209 10.05 -13.29 20.96
C PRO A 209 9.59 -13.43 22.41
N TYR A 210 8.60 -14.30 22.63
CA TYR A 210 8.09 -14.59 23.98
C TYR A 210 7.69 -16.06 24.10
N VAL A 211 7.76 -16.57 25.33
CA VAL A 211 7.37 -17.95 25.63
C VAL A 211 5.86 -18.02 25.86
N LYS A 212 5.21 -19.01 25.26
CA LYS A 212 3.79 -19.29 25.45
C LYS A 212 3.58 -20.78 25.68
N THR A 213 2.69 -21.11 26.61
CA THR A 213 2.23 -22.50 26.77
C THR A 213 0.98 -22.71 25.92
N LEU A 214 1.00 -23.72 25.05
CA LEU A 214 -0.14 -24.09 24.21
C LEU A 214 -1.24 -24.77 25.03
N LYS A 215 -2.44 -24.88 24.46
CA LYS A 215 -3.54 -25.66 25.07
C LYS A 215 -3.19 -27.14 25.29
N SER A 216 -2.22 -27.64 24.54
CA SER A 216 -1.65 -29.00 24.69
C SER A 216 -0.69 -29.15 25.88
N GLY A 217 -0.29 -28.05 26.55
CA GLY A 217 0.73 -28.04 27.59
C GLY A 217 2.17 -27.87 27.09
N GLU A 218 2.41 -27.90 25.76
CA GLU A 218 3.72 -27.67 25.16
C GLU A 218 4.13 -26.19 25.32
N LYS A 219 5.34 -25.94 25.85
CA LYS A 219 5.97 -24.61 25.82
C LYS A 219 6.57 -24.37 24.44
N VAL A 220 6.24 -23.24 23.84
CA VAL A 220 6.75 -22.82 22.53
C VAL A 220 7.21 -21.38 22.57
N ILE A 221 8.13 -21.03 21.68
CA ILE A 221 8.54 -19.64 21.48
C ILE A 221 7.69 -19.06 20.35
N VAL A 222 6.97 -17.99 20.64
CA VAL A 222 6.31 -17.21 19.60
C VAL A 222 7.35 -16.27 19.01
N ASP A 223 7.74 -16.57 17.79
CA ASP A 223 8.83 -15.88 17.10
C ASP A 223 8.29 -14.78 16.16
N PRO A 224 8.75 -13.52 16.27
CA PRO A 224 8.27 -12.42 15.45
C PRO A 224 8.54 -12.63 13.96
N GLU A 225 9.71 -13.17 13.60
CA GLU A 225 10.09 -13.39 12.21
C GLU A 225 9.18 -14.44 11.55
N THR A 226 8.96 -15.56 12.23
CA THR A 226 8.03 -16.60 11.77
C THR A 226 6.60 -16.05 11.64
N THR A 227 6.20 -15.17 12.56
CA THR A 227 4.89 -14.49 12.52
C THR A 227 4.77 -13.54 11.33
N ILE A 228 5.78 -12.70 11.09
CA ILE A 228 5.85 -11.78 9.94
C ILE A 228 5.79 -12.57 8.63
N ASN A 229 6.58 -13.63 8.50
CA ASN A 229 6.62 -14.47 7.31
C ASN A 229 5.24 -15.07 7.02
N ARG A 230 4.57 -15.65 8.03
CA ARG A 230 3.23 -16.21 7.86
C ARG A 230 2.19 -15.16 7.49
N THR A 231 2.23 -13.99 8.13
CA THR A 231 1.32 -12.89 7.82
C THR A 231 1.53 -12.38 6.39
N MET A 232 2.78 -12.26 5.95
CA MET A 232 3.09 -11.83 4.59
C MET A 232 2.70 -12.85 3.54
N LEU A 233 2.88 -14.15 3.80
CA LEU A 233 2.37 -15.20 2.91
C LEU A 233 0.84 -15.12 2.76
N LEU A 234 0.12 -14.88 3.85
CA LEU A 234 -1.33 -14.68 3.80
C LEU A 234 -1.69 -13.39 3.04
N PHE A 235 -0.98 -12.30 3.29
CA PHE A 235 -1.16 -11.03 2.59
C PHE A 235 -0.98 -11.20 1.07
N TYR A 236 0.10 -11.84 0.63
CA TYR A 236 0.35 -12.09 -0.79
C TYR A 236 -0.61 -13.12 -1.41
N MET A 237 -1.14 -14.06 -0.64
CA MET A 237 -2.23 -14.92 -1.10
C MET A 237 -3.45 -14.06 -1.49
N PHE A 238 -3.84 -13.10 -0.67
CA PHE A 238 -4.95 -12.18 -1.00
C PHE A 238 -4.66 -11.30 -2.22
N VAL A 239 -3.43 -10.82 -2.38
CA VAL A 239 -2.99 -10.10 -3.59
C VAL A 239 -3.20 -10.96 -4.83
N ASN A 240 -2.73 -12.21 -4.81
CA ASN A 240 -2.83 -13.14 -5.94
C ASN A 240 -4.28 -13.52 -6.24
N VAL A 241 -5.11 -13.75 -5.21
CA VAL A 241 -6.55 -14.01 -5.38
C VAL A 241 -7.24 -12.80 -6.01
N GLY A 242 -6.87 -11.58 -5.61
CA GLY A 242 -7.36 -10.35 -6.23
C GLY A 242 -7.04 -10.26 -7.72
N ALA A 243 -5.84 -10.66 -8.13
CA ALA A 243 -5.42 -10.58 -9.54
C ALA A 243 -6.35 -11.34 -10.51
N PHE A 244 -7.01 -12.43 -10.09
CA PHE A 244 -7.96 -13.15 -10.93
C PHE A 244 -9.17 -12.32 -11.38
N TYR A 245 -9.42 -11.17 -10.74
CA TYR A 245 -10.48 -10.26 -11.12
C TYR A 245 -10.31 -9.70 -12.54
N MET A 246 -9.09 -9.71 -13.09
CA MET A 246 -8.83 -9.38 -14.50
C MET A 246 -9.65 -10.24 -15.48
N LEU A 247 -9.92 -11.51 -15.14
CA LEU A 247 -10.73 -12.39 -15.99
C LEU A 247 -12.16 -11.86 -16.13
N ALA A 248 -12.74 -11.39 -15.03
CA ALA A 248 -14.09 -10.85 -15.02
C ALA A 248 -14.20 -9.61 -15.91
N THR A 249 -13.21 -8.72 -15.87
CA THR A 249 -13.21 -7.48 -16.66
C THR A 249 -12.90 -7.70 -18.13
N THR A 250 -12.03 -8.66 -18.47
CA THR A 250 -11.80 -9.09 -19.86
C THR A 250 -13.06 -9.68 -20.49
N TYR A 251 -13.83 -10.50 -19.76
CA TYR A 251 -15.10 -10.99 -20.26
C TYR A 251 -16.17 -9.89 -20.35
N ALA A 252 -16.19 -8.97 -19.38
CA ALA A 252 -17.10 -7.84 -19.40
C ALA A 252 -16.88 -6.94 -20.63
N GLU A 253 -15.63 -6.66 -21.03
CA GLU A 253 -15.36 -5.79 -22.20
C GLU A 253 -15.81 -6.47 -23.49
N LYS A 254 -15.65 -7.80 -23.57
CA LYS A 254 -15.98 -8.60 -24.75
C LYS A 254 -17.48 -8.78 -24.94
N TYR A 255 -18.25 -8.96 -23.86
CA TYR A 255 -19.66 -9.35 -23.94
C TYR A 255 -20.67 -8.23 -23.64
N ILE A 256 -20.25 -7.19 -22.92
CA ILE A 256 -21.15 -6.13 -22.42
C ILE A 256 -20.60 -4.74 -22.75
N GLY A 257 -19.31 -4.48 -22.49
CA GLY A 257 -18.63 -3.23 -22.83
C GLY A 257 -17.89 -2.61 -21.64
N TYR A 258 -17.17 -1.52 -21.92
CA TYR A 258 -16.18 -0.98 -20.99
C TYR A 258 -16.76 -0.31 -19.75
N TRP A 259 -17.98 0.24 -19.82
CA TRP A 259 -18.64 0.77 -18.61
C TRP A 259 -18.73 -0.28 -17.51
N LEU A 260 -19.03 -1.53 -17.86
CA LEU A 260 -19.09 -2.62 -16.89
C LEU A 260 -17.69 -3.08 -16.48
N SER A 261 -16.75 -3.15 -17.43
CA SER A 261 -15.36 -3.51 -17.14
C SER A 261 -14.69 -2.55 -16.17
N PHE A 262 -15.04 -1.27 -16.16
CA PHE A 262 -14.56 -0.32 -15.15
C PHE A 262 -15.45 -0.28 -13.90
N LEU A 263 -16.75 -0.57 -14.02
CA LEU A 263 -17.66 -0.61 -12.88
C LEU A 263 -17.36 -1.79 -11.95
N LEU A 264 -16.98 -2.95 -12.48
CA LEU A 264 -16.65 -4.13 -11.68
C LEU A 264 -15.48 -3.84 -10.70
N PRO A 265 -14.30 -3.38 -11.16
CA PRO A 265 -13.21 -2.88 -10.30
C PRO A 265 -13.69 -1.79 -9.34
N GLY A 266 -14.42 -0.80 -9.84
CA GLY A 266 -14.94 0.29 -9.01
C GLY A 266 -15.84 -0.23 -7.88
N ALA A 267 -16.73 -1.18 -8.17
CA ALA A 267 -17.68 -1.73 -7.20
C ALA A 267 -16.97 -2.46 -6.06
N ILE A 268 -15.97 -3.29 -6.37
CA ILE A 268 -15.14 -3.94 -5.34
C ILE A 268 -14.30 -2.89 -4.59
N TYR A 269 -13.82 -1.86 -5.30
CA TYR A 269 -13.06 -0.76 -4.70
C TYR A 269 -13.88 0.06 -3.69
N PHE A 270 -15.15 0.32 -3.95
CA PHE A 270 -16.01 1.08 -3.03
C PHE A 270 -16.33 0.33 -1.74
N LEU A 271 -15.95 -0.95 -1.62
CA LEU A 271 -15.95 -1.65 -0.34
C LEU A 271 -14.79 -1.22 0.58
N LEU A 272 -13.68 -0.70 0.04
CA LEU A 272 -12.50 -0.31 0.82
C LEU A 272 -12.80 0.79 1.84
N PRO A 273 -13.45 1.92 1.49
CA PRO A 273 -13.81 2.93 2.49
C PRO A 273 -14.66 2.35 3.62
N ILE A 274 -15.60 1.46 3.30
CA ILE A 274 -16.49 0.83 4.29
C ILE A 274 -15.69 -0.06 5.24
N LEU A 275 -14.80 -0.91 4.69
CA LEU A 275 -13.95 -1.80 5.47
C LEU A 275 -12.99 -1.01 6.36
N LEU A 276 -12.34 0.03 5.82
CA LEU A 276 -11.44 0.90 6.58
C LEU A 276 -12.19 1.64 7.69
N LEU A 277 -13.38 2.17 7.43
CA LEU A 277 -14.21 2.80 8.47
C LEU A 277 -14.60 1.81 9.57
N ALA A 278 -14.96 0.57 9.20
CA ALA A 278 -15.33 -0.47 10.15
C ALA A 278 -14.18 -0.88 11.09
N VAL A 279 -12.94 -0.91 10.58
CA VAL A 279 -11.76 -1.26 11.39
C VAL A 279 -11.09 -0.06 12.05
N TYR A 280 -11.46 1.18 11.68
CA TYR A 280 -10.79 2.41 12.09
C TYR A 280 -10.52 2.50 13.59
N LYS A 281 -11.52 2.22 14.45
CA LYS A 281 -11.36 2.34 15.91
C LYS A 281 -10.51 1.22 16.51
N LYS A 282 -10.37 0.09 15.81
CA LYS A 282 -9.67 -1.12 16.28
C LYS A 282 -8.25 -1.23 15.73
N THR A 283 -7.93 -0.54 14.64
CA THR A 283 -6.59 -0.54 14.05
C THR A 283 -5.60 0.19 14.95
N LYS A 284 -4.50 -0.50 15.29
CA LYS A 284 -3.32 0.11 15.90
C LYS A 284 -2.67 1.04 14.88
N LYS A 285 -2.56 2.32 15.20
CA LYS A 285 -2.01 3.37 14.33
C LYS A 285 -0.77 3.94 15.01
N LYS A 286 0.40 3.63 14.47
CA LYS A 286 1.65 4.25 14.93
C LYS A 286 1.72 5.70 14.40
N PRO A 287 2.16 6.67 15.22
CA PRO A 287 2.44 8.01 14.72
C PRO A 287 3.53 7.97 13.66
N PRO A 288 3.62 8.98 12.77
CA PRO A 288 4.74 9.10 11.85
C PRO A 288 6.05 9.11 12.64
N SER A 289 7.05 8.35 12.19
CA SER A 289 8.35 8.31 12.84
C SER A 289 9.06 9.67 12.84
N GLY A 290 8.64 10.60 11.96
CA GLY A 290 9.27 11.91 11.78
C GLY A 290 10.67 11.84 11.16
N ASN A 291 11.16 10.63 10.96
CA ASN A 291 12.49 10.34 10.49
C ASN A 291 12.60 10.68 8.99
N LYS A 292 13.66 11.44 8.65
CA LYS A 292 13.98 11.91 7.30
C LYS A 292 15.17 11.17 6.69
N ASN A 293 15.52 10.00 7.20
CA ASN A 293 16.65 9.17 6.74
C ASN A 293 16.75 9.05 5.21
N LEU A 294 15.62 8.89 4.49
CA LEU A 294 15.65 8.84 3.03
C LEU A 294 16.15 10.15 2.40
N ALA A 295 15.69 11.30 2.91
CA ALA A 295 16.13 12.60 2.45
C ALA A 295 17.60 12.88 2.82
N GLU A 296 18.05 12.40 3.99
CA GLU A 296 19.44 12.48 4.41
C GLU A 296 20.35 11.62 3.54
N ALA A 297 19.97 10.37 3.28
CA ALA A 297 20.70 9.48 2.37
C ALA A 297 20.79 10.07 0.96
N ALA A 298 19.70 10.62 0.44
CA ALA A 298 19.70 11.29 -0.86
C ALA A 298 20.65 12.50 -0.89
N ARG A 299 20.68 13.30 0.19
CA ARG A 299 21.64 14.42 0.33
C ARG A 299 23.08 13.93 0.36
N ILE A 300 23.38 12.88 1.12
CA ILE A 300 24.74 12.31 1.21
C ILE A 300 25.21 11.83 -0.17
N VAL A 301 24.37 11.05 -0.87
CA VAL A 301 24.68 10.57 -2.23
C VAL A 301 24.89 11.76 -3.17
N TRP A 302 24.00 12.74 -3.15
CA TRP A 302 24.13 13.94 -3.98
C TRP A 302 25.43 14.70 -3.72
N THR A 303 25.78 14.92 -2.45
CA THR A 303 27.04 15.56 -2.07
C THR A 303 28.25 14.75 -2.55
N ALA A 304 28.22 13.42 -2.43
CA ALA A 304 29.29 12.55 -2.92
C ALA A 304 29.45 12.63 -4.45
N LEU A 305 28.35 12.65 -5.21
CA LEU A 305 28.36 12.78 -6.67
C LEU A 305 28.94 14.13 -7.13
N VAL A 306 28.54 15.21 -6.45
CA VAL A 306 29.04 16.55 -6.75
C VAL A 306 30.54 16.65 -6.42
N GLN A 307 30.96 16.08 -5.29
CA GLN A 307 32.38 16.05 -4.90
C GLN A 307 33.23 15.19 -5.82
N SER A 308 32.71 14.07 -6.34
CA SER A 308 33.41 13.22 -7.32
C SER A 308 33.41 13.79 -8.73
N LYS A 309 32.77 14.95 -8.98
CA LYS A 309 32.54 15.52 -10.32
C LYS A 309 31.92 14.51 -11.29
N PHE A 310 31.08 13.61 -10.78
CA PHE A 310 30.50 12.51 -11.57
C PHE A 310 31.55 11.59 -12.23
N GLN A 311 32.77 11.55 -11.70
CA GLN A 311 33.76 10.54 -12.05
C GLN A 311 33.59 9.36 -11.10
N PHE A 312 33.34 8.19 -11.68
CA PHE A 312 33.13 6.92 -10.98
C PHE A 312 34.20 5.93 -11.40
#